data_AF-Q9CZ92-F1
#
_entry.id   AF-Q9CZ92-F1
#
_cell.length_a   1.000
_cell.length_b   1.000
_cell.length_c   1.000
_cell.angle_alpha   90.00
_cell.angle_beta   90.00
_cell.angle_gamma   90.00
#
_symmetry.space_group_name_H-M   'P 1'
#
loop_
_entity.id
_entity.type
_entity.pdbx_description
1 polymer ?
#
loop_
_entity_poly.entity_id
_entity_poly.type
_entity_poly.pdbx_seq_one_letter_code
_entity_poly.pdbx_strand_id
1 'polypeptide(L)'
;MDSETRELRALEAEVAALQRECRMLQNAGEKASGAWKSFQKISQSDSEEWESLKDLRSQLEHLRSEHSFLSKLTGFNIRNYSKMEDIVNTEETEKDTKKVLQKHRLSGNCNMVTFQLEFEVLEMETKEKKSSIITDLSIIMEPTEYSELSEFASRAEEKRDLLMFFRSLHFFVEWCEYRENTFKHFKEKYPDTVYLLEGTCSHCMEIRSTRQPGFELVIVWKIQIDEEGMVFPKLDLLTKVPERALGLDKNRVIETAPLSFRSLLGVLGIEAALDSLIRLFSGDNN
;
A
#
# COMPACT_ATOMS: atom_id res chain seq x y z
N MET A 1 -39.02 -14.14 -26.40
CA MET A 1 -39.28 -12.82 -27.02
C MET A 1 -39.93 -11.80 -26.08
N ASP A 2 -40.70 -12.19 -25.05
CA ASP A 2 -41.40 -11.20 -24.19
C ASP A 2 -40.57 -10.65 -23.00
N SER A 3 -39.47 -11.32 -22.64
CA SER A 3 -38.55 -10.87 -21.57
C SER A 3 -37.54 -9.84 -22.08
N GLU A 4 -36.87 -10.14 -23.19
CA GLU A 4 -35.84 -9.27 -23.78
C GLU A 4 -36.42 -7.92 -24.22
N THR A 5 -37.65 -7.90 -24.76
CA THR A 5 -38.36 -6.67 -25.11
C THR A 5 -38.82 -5.84 -23.90
N ARG A 6 -38.86 -6.44 -22.70
CA ARG A 6 -39.18 -5.75 -21.45
C ARG A 6 -37.92 -5.15 -20.83
N GLU A 7 -36.81 -5.89 -20.85
CA GLU A 7 -35.50 -5.40 -20.43
C GLU A 7 -35.01 -4.26 -21.32
N LEU A 8 -35.12 -4.38 -22.65
CA LEU A 8 -34.78 -3.29 -23.58
C LEU A 8 -35.58 -2.02 -23.28
N ARG A 9 -36.89 -2.13 -23.02
CA ARG A 9 -37.74 -0.99 -22.66
C ARG A 9 -37.38 -0.38 -21.30
N ALA A 10 -36.97 -1.20 -20.33
CA ALA A 10 -36.51 -0.71 -19.02
C ALA A 10 -35.20 0.06 -19.16
N LEU A 11 -34.25 -0.48 -19.94
CA LEU A 11 -32.96 0.16 -20.20
C LEU A 11 -33.12 1.47 -20.99
N GLU A 12 -33.99 1.49 -22.01
CA GLU A 12 -34.33 2.71 -22.77
C GLU A 12 -34.95 3.78 -21.87
N ALA A 13 -35.81 3.39 -20.92
CA ALA A 13 -36.40 4.31 -19.95
C ALA A 13 -35.36 4.90 -18.98
N GLU A 14 -34.39 4.09 -18.55
CA GLU A 14 -33.29 4.52 -17.69
C GLU A 14 -32.33 5.47 -18.42
N VAL A 15 -31.94 5.16 -19.66
CA VAL A 15 -31.13 6.05 -20.50
C VAL A 15 -31.86 7.37 -20.75
N ALA A 16 -33.16 7.34 -21.01
CA ALA A 16 -33.95 8.56 -21.19
C ALA A 16 -34.08 9.40 -19.90
N ALA A 17 -34.07 8.76 -18.72
CA ALA A 17 -34.05 9.44 -17.44
C ALA A 17 -32.69 10.12 -17.18
N LEU A 18 -31.59 9.40 -17.39
CA LEU A 18 -30.23 9.93 -17.27
C LEU A 18 -29.96 11.06 -18.26
N GLN A 19 -30.45 10.95 -19.51
CA GLN A 19 -30.34 12.04 -20.49
C GLN A 19 -31.15 13.28 -20.07
N ARG A 20 -32.31 13.12 -19.43
CA ARG A 20 -33.07 14.24 -18.86
C ARG A 20 -32.31 14.90 -17.72
N GLU A 21 -31.68 14.11 -16.85
CA GLU A 21 -30.86 14.60 -15.74
C GLU A 21 -29.62 15.34 -16.25
N CYS A 22 -28.92 14.80 -17.25
CA CYS A 22 -27.82 15.49 -17.94
C CYS A 22 -28.26 16.81 -18.58
N ARG A 23 -29.44 16.87 -19.22
CA ARG A 23 -29.97 18.13 -19.77
C ARG A 23 -30.37 19.12 -18.68
N MET A 24 -30.90 18.65 -17.55
CA MET A 24 -31.17 19.51 -16.39
C MET A 24 -29.86 20.09 -15.82
N LEU A 25 -28.79 19.30 -15.75
CA LEU A 25 -27.46 19.77 -15.34
C LEU A 25 -26.84 20.73 -16.35
N GLN A 26 -27.02 20.50 -17.66
CA GLN A 26 -26.59 21.44 -18.71
C GLN A 26 -27.37 22.75 -18.67
N ASN A 27 -28.70 22.69 -18.48
CA ASN A 27 -29.54 23.89 -18.32
C ASN A 27 -29.26 24.61 -16.99
N ALA A 28 -28.88 23.88 -15.93
CA ALA A 28 -28.34 24.47 -14.71
C ALA A 28 -26.98 25.14 -14.99
N GLY A 29 -26.16 24.57 -15.87
CA GLY A 29 -24.96 25.19 -16.44
C GLY A 29 -25.26 26.44 -17.29
N GLU A 30 -26.37 26.49 -18.01
CA GLU A 30 -26.81 27.69 -18.74
C GLU A 30 -27.42 28.76 -17.82
N LYS A 31 -28.12 28.35 -16.75
CA LYS A 31 -28.47 29.26 -15.64
C LYS A 31 -27.23 29.73 -14.89
N ALA A 32 -26.19 28.90 -14.82
CA ALA A 32 -24.87 29.33 -14.41
C ALA A 32 -24.26 30.29 -15.43
N SER A 33 -24.54 30.21 -16.74
CA SER A 33 -24.15 31.26 -17.71
C SER A 33 -24.87 32.60 -17.44
N GLY A 34 -26.11 32.56 -16.95
CA GLY A 34 -26.81 33.73 -16.41
C GLY A 34 -26.11 34.28 -15.17
N ALA A 35 -25.70 33.39 -14.26
CA ALA A 35 -24.85 33.76 -13.13
C ALA A 35 -23.49 34.29 -13.58
N TRP A 36 -22.90 33.78 -14.66
CA TRP A 36 -21.63 34.25 -15.23
C TRP A 36 -21.78 35.65 -15.84
N LYS A 37 -22.94 35.99 -16.43
CA LYS A 37 -23.26 37.37 -16.82
C LYS A 37 -23.44 38.29 -15.61
N SER A 38 -23.95 37.77 -14.49
CA SER A 38 -23.97 38.52 -13.22
C SER A 38 -22.56 38.67 -12.63
N PHE A 39 -21.70 37.65 -12.72
CA PHE A 39 -20.28 37.71 -12.34
C PHE A 39 -19.50 38.69 -13.22
N GLN A 40 -19.84 38.82 -14.51
CA GLN A 40 -19.26 39.82 -15.41
C GLN A 40 -19.81 41.23 -15.17
N LYS A 41 -20.89 41.39 -14.40
CA LYS A 41 -21.40 42.69 -13.95
C LYS A 41 -20.82 43.12 -12.61
N ILE A 42 -20.36 42.16 -11.82
CA ILE A 42 -19.57 42.36 -10.60
C ILE A 42 -18.08 42.60 -10.94
N SER A 43 -17.65 42.37 -12.19
CA SER A 43 -16.25 42.49 -12.62
C SER A 43 -15.69 43.92 -12.75
N GLN A 44 -16.24 44.89 -12.00
CA GLN A 44 -15.62 46.22 -11.84
C GLN A 44 -15.38 46.62 -10.38
N SER A 45 -15.93 45.92 -9.38
CA SER A 45 -15.84 46.34 -7.97
C SER A 45 -14.88 45.55 -7.08
N ASP A 46 -14.54 44.29 -7.38
CA ASP A 46 -13.94 43.41 -6.35
C ASP A 46 -12.54 42.87 -6.69
N SER A 47 -11.59 43.75 -7.02
CA SER A 47 -10.19 43.31 -7.28
C SER A 47 -9.57 42.56 -6.09
N GLU A 48 -9.94 42.92 -4.85
CA GLU A 48 -9.43 42.29 -3.63
C GLU A 48 -10.00 40.88 -3.39
N GLU A 49 -11.29 40.63 -3.68
CA GLU A 49 -11.86 39.27 -3.61
C GLU A 49 -11.27 38.36 -4.70
N TRP A 50 -11.03 38.89 -5.90
CA TRP A 50 -10.39 38.14 -6.98
C TRP A 50 -8.92 37.82 -6.69
N GLU A 51 -8.18 38.71 -6.02
CA GLU A 51 -6.83 38.41 -5.53
C GLU A 51 -6.85 37.34 -4.45
N SER A 52 -7.77 37.44 -3.47
CA SER A 52 -7.94 36.43 -2.41
C SER A 52 -8.32 35.06 -2.97
N LEU A 53 -9.20 35.01 -3.99
CA LEU A 53 -9.59 33.76 -4.67
C LEU A 53 -8.45 33.17 -5.50
N LYS A 54 -7.63 33.99 -6.17
CA LYS A 54 -6.45 33.53 -6.90
C LYS A 54 -5.39 32.98 -5.94
N ASP A 55 -5.18 33.66 -4.82
CA ASP A 55 -4.28 33.21 -3.75
C ASP A 55 -4.74 31.85 -3.20
N LEU A 56 -6.00 31.73 -2.79
CA LEU A 56 -6.59 30.48 -2.30
C LEU A 56 -6.50 29.35 -3.33
N ARG A 57 -6.71 29.65 -4.61
CA ARG A 57 -6.54 28.66 -5.69
C ARG A 57 -5.09 28.19 -5.82
N SER A 58 -4.13 29.11 -5.78
CA SER A 58 -2.71 28.75 -5.83
C SER A 58 -2.28 27.91 -4.63
N GLN A 59 -2.80 28.20 -3.43
CA GLN A 59 -2.58 27.40 -2.23
C GLN A 59 -3.18 25.99 -2.37
N LEU A 60 -4.39 25.87 -2.91
CA LEU A 60 -5.02 24.57 -3.17
C LEU A 60 -4.25 23.76 -4.22
N GLU A 61 -3.78 24.40 -5.30
CA GLU A 61 -2.94 23.75 -6.30
C GLU A 61 -1.61 23.28 -5.70
N HIS A 62 -0.98 24.10 -4.85
CA HIS A 62 0.24 23.75 -4.12
C HIS A 62 0.04 22.57 -3.18
N LEU A 63 -0.98 22.61 -2.31
CA LEU A 63 -1.32 21.53 -1.38
C LEU A 63 -1.63 20.22 -2.12
N ARG A 64 -2.31 20.30 -3.27
CA ARG A 64 -2.59 19.14 -4.10
C ARG A 64 -1.31 18.53 -4.69
N SER A 65 -0.38 19.36 -5.14
CA SER A 65 0.93 18.91 -5.63
C SER A 65 1.77 18.29 -4.51
N GLU A 66 1.78 18.88 -3.33
CA GLU A 66 2.50 18.35 -2.16
C GLU A 66 1.91 17.02 -1.69
N HIS A 67 0.58 16.93 -1.57
CA HIS A 67 -0.09 15.67 -1.27
C HIS A 67 0.20 14.60 -2.33
N SER A 68 0.17 14.95 -3.62
CA SER A 68 0.54 14.02 -4.68
C SER A 68 1.99 13.58 -4.61
N PHE A 69 2.91 14.45 -4.19
CA PHE A 69 4.31 14.13 -4.00
C PHE A 69 4.49 13.18 -2.81
N LEU A 70 3.93 13.51 -1.65
CA LEU A 70 3.98 12.67 -0.45
C LEU A 70 3.36 11.30 -0.68
N SER A 71 2.25 11.24 -1.41
CA SER A 71 1.59 9.98 -1.76
C SER A 71 2.47 9.09 -2.65
N LYS A 72 3.20 9.68 -3.60
CA LYS A 72 4.18 8.94 -4.41
C LYS A 72 5.41 8.51 -3.62
N LEU A 73 5.88 9.36 -2.70
CA LEU A 73 7.08 9.11 -1.91
C LEU A 73 6.85 8.01 -0.87
N THR A 74 5.68 8.00 -0.22
CA THR A 74 5.38 7.12 0.91
C THR A 74 4.44 5.96 0.56
N GLY A 75 3.78 6.03 -0.60
CA GLY A 75 2.71 5.10 -0.99
C GLY A 75 1.36 5.37 -0.32
N PHE A 76 1.30 6.27 0.68
CA PHE A 76 0.08 6.55 1.42
C PHE A 76 -0.89 7.48 0.70
N ASN A 77 -2.17 7.16 0.78
CA ASN A 77 -3.26 8.05 0.42
C ASN A 77 -4.29 8.05 1.55
N ILE A 78 -4.42 9.19 2.25
CA ILE A 78 -5.44 9.36 3.29
C ILE A 78 -6.74 9.79 2.62
N ARG A 79 -7.77 8.95 2.72
CA ARG A 79 -9.08 9.15 2.08
C ARG A 79 -10.07 9.85 2.99
N ASN A 80 -10.03 9.54 4.29
CA ASN A 80 -10.92 10.15 5.26
C ASN A 80 -10.21 10.34 6.61
N TYR A 81 -10.53 11.46 7.26
CA TYR A 81 -10.11 11.76 8.61
C TYR A 81 -11.26 12.46 9.33
N SER A 82 -11.60 11.98 10.52
CA SER A 82 -12.57 12.63 11.39
C SER A 82 -12.05 12.64 12.81
N LYS A 83 -12.33 13.74 13.51
CA LYS A 83 -12.00 13.96 14.92
C LYS A 83 -13.28 14.24 15.69
N MET A 84 -13.45 13.56 16.81
CA MET A 84 -14.51 13.82 17.79
C MET A 84 -13.86 14.15 19.14
N GLU A 85 -14.25 15.27 19.74
CA GLU A 85 -13.74 15.68 21.05
C GLU A 85 -14.76 15.31 22.13
N ASP A 86 -14.36 14.42 23.04
CA ASP A 86 -15.08 14.22 24.28
C ASP A 86 -14.38 15.04 25.36
N ILE A 87 -15.06 16.08 25.86
CA ILE A 87 -14.60 16.82 27.03
C ILE A 87 -14.81 15.90 28.24
N VAL A 88 -13.84 15.02 28.49
CA VAL A 88 -13.72 14.37 29.80
C VAL A 88 -13.50 15.49 30.79
N ASN A 89 -14.40 15.60 31.78
CA ASN A 89 -14.50 16.70 32.71
C ASN A 89 -13.12 17.19 33.16
N THR A 90 -12.99 18.52 33.23
CA THR A 90 -11.92 19.18 33.98
C THR A 90 -12.09 18.77 35.44
N GLU A 91 -11.60 17.60 35.82
CA GLU A 91 -11.39 17.28 37.21
C GLU A 91 -10.26 18.19 37.66
N GLU A 92 -10.63 19.28 38.33
CA GLU A 92 -9.77 20.02 39.24
C GLU A 92 -9.31 19.05 40.35
N THR A 93 -8.43 18.12 39.99
CA THR A 93 -7.49 17.58 40.97
C THR A 93 -6.65 18.76 41.44
N GLU A 94 -6.15 18.73 42.68
CA GLU A 94 -5.45 19.84 43.38
C GLU A 94 -4.28 20.49 42.61
N LYS A 95 -3.93 19.97 41.43
CA LYS A 95 -3.06 20.59 40.44
C LYS A 95 -3.89 20.88 39.21
N ASP A 96 -4.10 22.15 38.85
CA ASP A 96 -4.71 22.64 37.59
C ASP A 96 -4.24 21.79 36.39
N THR A 97 -4.96 20.72 36.07
CA THR A 97 -4.61 19.81 34.99
C THR A 97 -5.83 19.66 34.11
N LYS A 98 -5.76 20.21 32.90
CA LYS A 98 -6.80 20.03 31.89
C LYS A 98 -6.51 18.73 31.16
N LYS A 99 -7.51 17.85 31.10
CA LYS A 99 -7.47 16.61 30.32
C LYS A 99 -8.53 16.67 29.24
N VAL A 100 -8.18 16.29 28.02
CA VAL A 100 -9.11 16.19 26.89
C VAL A 100 -8.88 14.85 26.23
N LEU A 101 -9.97 14.10 26.01
CA LEU A 101 -9.92 12.85 25.27
C LEU A 101 -10.49 13.08 23.87
N GLN A 102 -9.71 12.72 22.86
CA GLN A 102 -10.08 12.91 21.46
C GLN A 102 -10.13 11.57 20.77
N LYS A 103 -11.25 11.26 20.11
CA LYS A 103 -11.38 10.07 19.28
C LYS A 103 -11.14 10.44 17.82
N HIS A 104 -10.19 9.74 17.21
CA HIS A 104 -9.80 9.93 15.82
C HIS A 104 -10.17 8.69 15.02
N ARG A 105 -10.62 8.92 13.78
CA ARG A 105 -10.78 7.87 12.79
C ARG A 105 -10.10 8.31 11.51
N LEU A 106 -9.26 7.44 10.97
CA LEU A 106 -8.48 7.65 9.77
C LEU A 106 -8.69 6.46 8.83
N SER A 107 -8.86 6.71 7.53
CA SER A 107 -8.83 5.62 6.55
C SER A 107 -8.05 6.01 5.31
N GLY A 108 -7.44 5.03 4.67
CA GLY A 108 -6.55 5.24 3.56
C GLY A 108 -6.11 3.95 2.89
N ASN A 109 -5.03 4.06 2.14
CA ASN A 109 -4.31 2.92 1.57
C ASN A 109 -2.81 3.23 1.44
N CYS A 110 -1.99 2.19 1.46
CA CYS A 110 -0.58 2.19 1.12
C CYS A 110 -0.41 1.30 -0.12
N ASN A 111 -0.34 1.92 -1.30
CA ASN A 111 -0.45 1.23 -2.60
C ASN A 111 -1.57 0.17 -2.61
N MET A 112 -1.21 -1.12 -2.60
CA MET A 112 -2.16 -2.25 -2.64
C MET A 112 -2.87 -2.57 -1.31
N VAL A 113 -2.47 -1.98 -0.18
CA VAL A 113 -3.01 -2.32 1.15
C VAL A 113 -3.95 -1.23 1.63
N THR A 114 -5.22 -1.54 1.85
CA THR A 114 -6.19 -0.61 2.44
C THR A 114 -6.25 -0.78 3.96
N PHE A 115 -6.45 0.34 4.67
CA PHE A 115 -6.51 0.34 6.13
C PHE A 115 -7.49 1.38 6.67
N GLN A 116 -7.98 1.11 7.88
CA GLN A 116 -8.72 2.03 8.73
C GLN A 116 -8.14 1.97 10.15
N LEU A 117 -7.93 3.12 10.75
CA LEU A 117 -7.47 3.28 12.12
C LEU A 117 -8.55 4.00 12.92
N GLU A 118 -8.80 3.52 14.13
CA GLU A 118 -9.52 4.26 15.17
C GLU A 118 -8.61 4.35 16.39
N PHE A 119 -8.41 5.56 16.92
CA PHE A 119 -7.53 5.74 18.06
C PHE A 119 -7.97 6.88 18.96
N GLU A 120 -7.66 6.76 20.23
CA GLU A 120 -7.98 7.76 21.26
C GLU A 120 -6.70 8.44 21.75
N VAL A 121 -6.71 9.78 21.77
CA VAL A 121 -5.60 10.59 22.23
C VAL A 121 -6.03 11.32 23.50
N LEU A 122 -5.31 11.07 24.58
CA LEU A 122 -5.45 11.79 25.84
C LEU A 122 -4.42 12.92 25.90
N GLU A 123 -4.89 14.14 25.72
CA GLU A 123 -4.09 15.36 25.88
C GLU A 123 -4.16 15.82 27.33
N MET A 124 -3.00 15.98 27.95
CA MET A 124 -2.85 16.52 29.30
C MET A 124 -2.08 17.83 29.24
N GLU A 125 -2.67 18.89 29.76
CA GLU A 125 -2.05 20.20 29.90
C GLU A 125 -1.87 20.52 31.38
N THR A 126 -0.62 20.60 31.80
CA THR A 126 -0.21 21.07 33.13
C THR A 126 0.42 22.47 33.00
N LYS A 127 0.59 23.20 34.10
CA LYS A 127 1.23 24.54 34.09
C LYS A 127 2.61 24.57 33.41
N GLU A 128 3.32 23.44 33.34
CA GLU A 128 4.68 23.35 32.82
C GLU A 128 4.81 22.56 31.50
N LYS A 129 3.94 21.58 31.24
CA LYS A 129 4.08 20.65 30.11
C LYS A 129 2.74 20.27 29.49
N LYS A 130 2.72 20.20 28.15
CA LYS A 130 1.69 19.53 27.35
C LYS A 130 2.21 18.15 26.97
N SER A 131 1.40 17.12 27.20
CA SER A 131 1.71 15.75 26.78
C SER A 131 0.49 15.11 26.16
N SER A 132 0.69 14.37 25.07
CA SER A 132 -0.35 13.60 24.42
C SER A 132 0.08 12.13 24.40
N ILE A 133 -0.87 11.23 24.69
CA ILE A 133 -0.62 9.79 24.64
C ILE A 133 -1.82 9.09 23.99
N ILE A 134 -1.53 8.07 23.20
CA ILE A 134 -2.56 7.22 22.60
C ILE A 134 -3.01 6.21 23.65
N THR A 135 -4.27 6.28 24.05
CA THR A 135 -4.87 5.40 25.06
C THR A 135 -5.41 4.12 24.48
N ASP A 136 -5.91 4.18 23.25
CA ASP A 136 -6.47 3.05 22.52
C ASP A 136 -6.15 3.18 21.02
N LEU A 137 -5.92 2.04 20.36
CA LEU A 137 -5.64 1.96 18.93
C LEU A 137 -6.25 0.67 18.38
N SER A 138 -7.10 0.81 17.38
CA SER A 138 -7.63 -0.26 16.57
C SER A 138 -7.27 -0.05 15.11
N ILE A 139 -6.83 -1.13 14.46
CA ILE A 139 -6.30 -1.19 13.11
C ILE A 139 -7.09 -2.26 12.35
N ILE A 140 -7.84 -1.83 11.37
CA ILE A 140 -8.56 -2.70 10.46
C ILE A 140 -7.85 -2.66 9.12
N MET A 141 -7.34 -3.80 8.67
CA MET A 141 -6.78 -3.97 7.34
C MET A 141 -7.70 -4.86 6.52
N GLU A 142 -7.83 -4.56 5.23
CA GLU A 142 -8.54 -5.46 4.33
C GLU A 142 -7.80 -6.80 4.25
N PRO A 143 -8.51 -7.95 4.15
CA PRO A 143 -7.86 -9.23 3.96
C PRO A 143 -6.96 -9.19 2.72
N THR A 144 -5.67 -9.42 2.93
CA THR A 144 -4.68 -9.51 1.85
C THR A 144 -4.12 -10.92 1.78
N GLU A 145 -3.35 -11.21 0.73
CA GLU A 145 -2.58 -12.46 0.61
C GLU A 145 -1.42 -12.53 1.64
N TYR A 146 -1.16 -11.45 2.37
CA TYR A 146 -0.06 -11.32 3.32
C TYR A 146 -0.52 -11.58 4.75
N SER A 147 -0.41 -12.83 5.21
CA SER A 147 -0.80 -13.19 6.58
C SER A 147 0.03 -12.45 7.64
N GLU A 148 1.26 -12.06 7.32
CA GLU A 148 2.18 -11.31 8.19
C GLU A 148 1.63 -9.95 8.63
N LEU A 149 0.75 -9.33 7.83
CA LEU A 149 0.16 -8.03 8.16
C LEU A 149 -0.84 -8.13 9.32
N SER A 150 -1.53 -9.26 9.49
CA SER A 150 -2.52 -9.44 10.56
C SER A 150 -1.88 -9.56 11.95
N GLU A 151 -0.81 -10.34 12.05
CA GLU A 151 0.01 -10.44 13.27
C GLU A 151 0.66 -9.09 13.58
N PHE A 152 1.18 -8.41 12.55
CA PHE A 152 1.75 -7.08 12.70
C PHE A 152 0.73 -6.04 13.19
N ALA A 153 -0.46 -5.99 12.60
CA ALA A 153 -1.51 -5.06 13.02
C ALA A 153 -1.88 -5.24 14.49
N SER A 154 -2.08 -6.49 14.93
CA SER A 154 -2.37 -6.83 16.33
C SER A 154 -1.27 -6.34 17.28
N ARG A 155 0.00 -6.51 16.88
CA ARG A 155 1.16 -6.02 17.65
C ARG A 155 1.25 -4.50 17.68
N ALA A 156 0.89 -3.82 16.59
CA ALA A 156 0.84 -2.36 16.54
C ALA A 156 -0.30 -1.78 17.40
N GLU A 157 -1.47 -2.43 17.43
CA GLU A 157 -2.56 -2.11 18.36
C GLU A 157 -2.11 -2.25 19.82
N GLU A 158 -1.49 -3.38 20.18
CA GLU A 158 -1.00 -3.63 21.55
C GLU A 158 0.02 -2.58 22.01
N LYS A 159 0.97 -2.24 21.12
CA LYS A 159 1.99 -1.21 21.40
C LYS A 159 1.44 0.22 21.31
N ARG A 160 0.25 0.42 20.74
CA ARG A 160 -0.38 1.73 20.47
C ARG A 160 0.53 2.66 19.68
N ASP A 161 1.31 2.09 18.78
CA ASP A 161 2.37 2.80 18.06
C ASP A 161 1.97 3.04 16.59
N LEU A 162 1.34 4.19 16.36
CA LEU A 162 0.97 4.63 15.02
C LEU A 162 2.19 4.84 14.11
N LEU A 163 3.32 5.31 14.66
CA LEU A 163 4.52 5.56 13.86
C LEU A 163 5.09 4.24 13.35
N MET A 164 5.18 3.22 14.23
CA MET A 164 5.55 1.87 13.84
C MET A 164 4.60 1.35 12.76
N PHE A 165 3.28 1.49 12.94
CA PHE A 165 2.30 1.08 11.93
C PHE A 165 2.61 1.64 10.53
N PHE A 166 2.70 2.97 10.40
CA PHE A 166 2.95 3.61 9.10
C PHE A 166 4.33 3.28 8.53
N ARG A 167 5.36 3.28 9.38
CA ARG A 167 6.74 3.00 8.96
C ARG A 167 6.87 1.57 8.42
N SER A 168 6.37 0.58 9.16
CA SER A 168 6.49 -0.81 8.74
C SER A 168 5.63 -1.09 7.52
N LEU A 169 4.40 -0.55 7.45
CA LEU A 169 3.53 -0.75 6.28
C LEU A 169 4.17 -0.17 5.01
N HIS A 170 4.78 1.00 5.10
CA HIS A 170 5.53 1.60 3.99
C HIS A 170 6.65 0.67 3.48
N PHE A 171 7.56 0.25 4.36
CA PHE A 171 8.67 -0.64 3.95
C PHE A 171 8.19 -2.02 3.50
N PHE A 172 7.10 -2.53 4.06
CA PHE A 172 6.51 -3.80 3.63
C PHE A 172 6.07 -3.75 2.17
N VAL A 173 5.33 -2.70 1.82
CA VAL A 173 4.87 -2.47 0.45
C VAL A 173 6.05 -2.23 -0.50
N GLU A 174 7.06 -1.46 -0.07
CA GLU A 174 8.28 -1.25 -0.85
C GLU A 174 9.00 -2.56 -1.17
N TRP A 175 9.14 -3.46 -0.18
CA TRP A 175 9.71 -4.78 -0.40
C TRP A 175 8.85 -5.67 -1.31
N CYS A 176 7.52 -5.55 -1.26
CA CYS A 176 6.61 -6.24 -2.17
C CYS A 176 6.84 -5.79 -3.62
N GLU A 177 6.90 -4.48 -3.85
CA GLU A 177 7.14 -3.90 -5.17
C GLU A 177 8.54 -4.27 -5.69
N TYR A 178 9.55 -4.24 -4.84
CA TYR A 178 10.90 -4.65 -5.23
C TYR A 178 10.95 -6.13 -5.63
N ARG A 179 10.28 -7.02 -4.89
CA ARG A 179 10.14 -8.43 -5.27
C ARG A 179 9.46 -8.58 -6.62
N GLU A 180 8.33 -7.92 -6.83
CA GLU A 180 7.55 -8.00 -8.07
C GLU A 180 8.40 -7.55 -9.27
N ASN A 181 9.05 -6.40 -9.15
CA ASN A 181 9.93 -5.85 -10.18
C ASN A 181 11.12 -6.77 -10.48
N THR A 182 11.72 -7.36 -9.43
CA THR A 182 12.83 -8.31 -9.56
C THR A 182 12.39 -9.58 -10.31
N PHE A 183 11.26 -10.16 -9.94
CA PHE A 183 10.72 -11.35 -10.60
C PHE A 183 10.35 -11.09 -12.05
N LYS A 184 9.71 -9.95 -12.33
CA LYS A 184 9.41 -9.51 -13.69
C LYS A 184 10.69 -9.36 -14.51
N HIS A 185 11.70 -8.68 -14.00
CA HIS A 185 12.99 -8.50 -14.66
C HIS A 185 13.62 -9.83 -15.06
N PHE A 186 13.70 -10.79 -14.12
CA PHE A 186 14.31 -12.09 -14.41
C PHE A 186 13.47 -12.97 -15.33
N LYS A 187 12.14 -12.85 -15.28
CA LYS A 187 11.26 -13.52 -16.24
C LYS A 187 11.45 -12.99 -17.65
N GLU A 188 11.62 -11.68 -17.83
CA GLU A 188 11.89 -11.06 -19.14
C GLU A 188 13.29 -11.39 -19.65
N LYS A 189 14.29 -11.42 -18.76
CA LYS A 189 15.69 -11.70 -19.10
C LYS A 189 15.96 -13.18 -19.41
N TYR A 190 15.30 -14.09 -18.69
CA TYR A 190 15.49 -15.54 -18.83
C TYR A 190 14.15 -16.27 -19.01
N PRO A 191 13.42 -16.00 -20.11
CA PRO A 191 12.04 -16.47 -20.29
C PRO A 191 11.89 -18.00 -20.30
N ASP A 192 12.92 -18.72 -20.75
CA ASP A 192 12.91 -20.19 -20.84
C ASP A 192 13.34 -20.89 -19.55
N THR A 193 14.00 -20.16 -18.64
CA THR A 193 14.54 -20.70 -17.39
C THR A 193 13.71 -20.30 -16.18
N VAL A 194 13.16 -19.09 -16.17
CA VAL A 194 12.41 -18.53 -15.04
C VAL A 194 10.91 -18.71 -15.25
N TYR A 195 10.19 -19.19 -14.24
CA TYR A 195 8.75 -19.43 -14.25
C TYR A 195 8.09 -18.84 -13.00
N LEU A 196 6.94 -18.19 -13.20
CA LEU A 196 6.16 -17.53 -12.16
C LEU A 196 4.74 -18.10 -12.19
N LEU A 197 4.50 -19.23 -11.53
CA LEU A 197 3.24 -19.97 -11.64
C LEU A 197 2.04 -19.19 -11.11
N GLU A 198 2.24 -18.41 -10.04
CA GLU A 198 1.23 -17.57 -9.40
C GLU A 198 1.31 -16.09 -9.87
N GLY A 199 2.12 -15.80 -10.90
CA GLY A 199 2.35 -14.44 -11.40
C GLY A 199 3.47 -13.69 -10.68
N THR A 200 3.64 -12.41 -11.01
CA THR A 200 4.74 -11.56 -10.52
C THR A 200 4.62 -11.17 -9.06
N CYS A 201 3.39 -11.11 -8.53
CA CYS A 201 3.13 -10.78 -7.13
C CYS A 201 3.41 -11.95 -6.17
N SER A 202 3.67 -13.15 -6.70
CA SER A 202 3.87 -14.35 -5.89
C SER A 202 5.06 -14.21 -4.95
N HIS A 203 5.10 -15.06 -3.93
CA HIS A 203 6.26 -15.22 -3.07
C HIS A 203 7.26 -16.27 -3.60
N CYS A 204 7.01 -16.85 -4.78
CA CYS A 204 7.78 -17.96 -5.33
C CYS A 204 8.19 -17.74 -6.80
N MET A 205 9.48 -17.88 -7.08
CA MET A 205 10.01 -17.91 -8.44
C MET A 205 10.70 -19.26 -8.69
N GLU A 206 10.32 -19.93 -9.78
CA GLU A 206 10.93 -21.21 -10.16
C GLU A 206 11.98 -21.02 -11.24
N ILE A 207 13.09 -21.73 -11.09
CA ILE A 207 14.20 -21.79 -12.04
C ILE A 207 14.30 -23.24 -12.49
N ARG A 208 14.12 -23.48 -13.80
CA ARG A 208 14.13 -24.81 -14.39
C ARG A 208 15.20 -24.87 -15.47
N SER A 209 16.03 -25.91 -15.45
CA SER A 209 17.02 -26.10 -16.52
C SER A 209 16.41 -26.85 -17.70
N THR A 210 16.57 -26.32 -18.90
CA THR A 210 16.23 -27.04 -20.13
C THR A 210 17.17 -28.23 -20.39
N ARG A 211 18.38 -28.21 -19.82
CA ARG A 211 19.39 -29.28 -19.95
C ARG A 211 19.14 -30.46 -19.03
N GLN A 212 18.46 -30.25 -17.91
CA GLN A 212 18.21 -31.26 -16.89
C GLN A 212 16.73 -31.29 -16.49
N PRO A 213 15.86 -31.93 -17.30
CA PRO A 213 14.45 -32.07 -16.96
C PRO A 213 14.26 -32.72 -15.58
N GLY A 214 13.44 -32.09 -14.74
CA GLY A 214 13.14 -32.54 -13.37
C GLY A 214 14.03 -31.94 -12.28
N PHE A 215 15.09 -31.20 -12.64
CA PHE A 215 15.84 -30.36 -11.70
C PHE A 215 15.25 -28.96 -11.68
N GLU A 216 14.68 -28.59 -10.55
CA GLU A 216 14.01 -27.31 -10.35
C GLU A 216 14.49 -26.69 -9.05
N LEU A 217 14.72 -25.39 -9.09
CA LEU A 217 15.01 -24.57 -7.92
C LEU A 217 13.85 -23.62 -7.70
N VAL A 218 13.36 -23.54 -6.47
CA VAL A 218 12.28 -22.63 -6.10
C VAL A 218 12.82 -21.61 -5.13
N ILE A 219 12.84 -20.35 -5.55
CA ILE A 219 13.16 -19.20 -4.71
C ILE A 219 11.90 -18.82 -3.96
N VAL A 220 11.96 -18.88 -2.63
CA VAL A 220 10.88 -18.46 -1.74
C VAL A 220 11.26 -17.13 -1.12
N TRP A 221 10.59 -16.05 -1.49
CA TRP A 221 10.85 -14.69 -1.00
C TRP A 221 9.69 -14.21 -0.14
N LYS A 222 9.89 -14.25 1.17
CA LYS A 222 8.96 -13.73 2.18
C LYS A 222 9.42 -12.37 2.70
N ILE A 223 8.49 -11.57 3.18
CA ILE A 223 8.77 -10.28 3.81
C ILE A 223 8.37 -10.42 5.27
N GLN A 224 9.32 -10.23 6.17
CA GLN A 224 9.10 -10.41 7.60
C GLN A 224 9.08 -9.06 8.29
N ILE A 225 8.29 -8.98 9.37
CA ILE A 225 8.22 -7.83 10.25
C ILE A 225 8.59 -8.31 11.66
N ASP A 226 9.68 -7.78 12.22
CA ASP A 226 10.10 -8.14 13.58
C ASP A 226 9.24 -7.47 14.67
N GLU A 227 9.64 -7.70 15.92
CA GLU A 227 8.92 -7.16 17.08
C GLU A 227 8.97 -5.62 17.13
N GLU A 228 10.04 -4.99 16.64
CA GLU A 228 10.23 -3.54 16.57
C GLU A 228 9.59 -2.88 15.34
N GLY A 229 8.96 -3.68 14.47
CA GLY A 229 8.38 -3.21 13.23
C GLY A 229 9.41 -2.93 12.13
N MET A 230 10.62 -3.48 12.21
CA MET A 230 11.56 -3.47 11.09
C MET A 230 11.14 -4.50 10.06
N VAL A 231 11.22 -4.10 8.80
CA VAL A 231 10.78 -4.93 7.68
C VAL A 231 11.96 -5.33 6.83
N PHE A 232 12.10 -6.62 6.58
CA PHE A 232 13.20 -7.16 5.80
C PHE A 232 12.78 -8.36 4.95
N PRO A 233 13.43 -8.55 3.79
CA PRO A 233 13.19 -9.69 2.94
C PRO A 233 13.93 -10.91 3.48
N LYS A 234 13.29 -12.06 3.42
CA LYS A 234 13.90 -13.37 3.67
C LYS A 234 13.72 -14.25 2.45
N LEU A 235 14.84 -14.53 1.80
CA LEU A 235 14.89 -15.43 0.65
C LEU A 235 15.42 -16.79 1.10
N ASP A 236 14.74 -17.83 0.67
CA ASP A 236 15.18 -19.22 0.80
C ASP A 236 15.16 -19.92 -0.55
N LEU A 237 15.86 -21.04 -0.63
CA LEU A 237 15.97 -21.87 -1.83
C LEU A 237 15.48 -23.27 -1.51
N LEU A 238 14.51 -23.75 -2.26
CA LEU A 238 14.08 -25.14 -2.23
C LEU A 238 14.61 -25.85 -3.47
N THR A 239 15.17 -27.03 -3.28
CA THR A 239 15.70 -27.88 -4.35
C THR A 239 14.71 -29.00 -4.61
N LYS A 240 14.29 -29.14 -5.87
CA LYS A 240 13.48 -30.27 -6.34
C LYS A 240 14.30 -31.05 -7.35
N VAL A 241 14.66 -32.25 -6.94
CA VAL A 241 15.63 -33.11 -7.64
C VAL A 241 15.07 -34.53 -7.68
N PRO A 242 15.23 -35.28 -8.78
CA PRO A 242 14.80 -36.67 -8.83
C PRO A 242 15.53 -37.54 -7.79
N GLU A 243 14.82 -38.45 -7.12
CA GLU A 243 15.38 -39.30 -6.05
C GLU A 243 16.65 -40.06 -6.46
N ARG A 244 16.72 -40.49 -7.73
CA ARG A 244 17.91 -41.18 -8.27
C ARG A 244 19.16 -40.30 -8.25
N ALA A 245 19.00 -38.99 -8.45
CA ALA A 245 20.11 -38.03 -8.40
C ALA A 245 20.53 -37.72 -6.96
N LEU A 246 19.62 -37.78 -5.98
CA LEU A 246 19.97 -37.64 -4.56
C LEU A 246 20.95 -38.74 -4.12
N GLY A 247 20.76 -39.98 -4.60
CA GLY A 247 21.69 -41.08 -4.32
C GLY A 247 23.10 -40.90 -4.93
N LEU A 248 23.24 -40.00 -5.92
CA LEU A 248 24.52 -39.68 -6.56
C LEU A 248 25.20 -38.44 -5.94
N ASP A 249 24.49 -37.66 -5.12
CA ASP A 249 24.99 -36.45 -4.47
C ASP A 249 25.86 -36.78 -3.24
N LYS A 250 27.05 -37.35 -3.48
CA LYS A 250 28.00 -37.73 -2.43
C LYS A 250 28.45 -36.55 -1.56
N ASN A 251 28.41 -35.35 -2.11
CA ASN A 251 28.87 -34.12 -1.45
C ASN A 251 27.73 -33.38 -0.76
N ARG A 252 26.49 -33.88 -0.80
CA ARG A 252 25.31 -33.25 -0.20
C ARG A 252 25.12 -31.81 -0.68
N VAL A 253 25.44 -31.54 -1.95
CA VAL A 253 25.28 -30.22 -2.57
C VAL A 253 23.81 -29.81 -2.55
N ILE A 254 22.89 -30.74 -2.80
CA ILE A 254 21.45 -30.48 -2.82
C ILE A 254 20.92 -30.14 -1.42
N GLU A 255 21.43 -30.81 -0.39
CA GLU A 255 21.09 -30.56 1.03
C GLU A 255 21.65 -29.21 1.52
N THR A 256 22.86 -28.85 1.07
CA THR A 256 23.55 -27.62 1.50
C THR A 256 23.21 -26.39 0.66
N ALA A 257 22.61 -26.56 -0.52
CA ALA A 257 22.25 -25.47 -1.43
C ALA A 257 21.50 -24.29 -0.77
N PRO A 258 20.51 -24.50 0.14
CA PRO A 258 19.83 -23.37 0.79
C PRO A 258 20.77 -22.53 1.66
N LEU A 259 21.73 -23.16 2.34
CA LEU A 259 22.73 -22.46 3.13
C LEU A 259 23.73 -21.72 2.23
N SER A 260 24.21 -22.36 1.16
CA SER A 260 25.10 -21.73 0.18
C SER A 260 24.46 -20.53 -0.49
N PHE A 261 23.16 -20.61 -0.82
CA PHE A 261 22.40 -19.51 -1.39
C PHE A 261 22.26 -18.33 -0.42
N ARG A 262 21.99 -18.58 0.86
CA ARG A 262 21.98 -17.53 1.91
C ARG A 262 23.33 -16.83 2.04
N SER A 263 24.43 -17.58 1.99
CA SER A 263 25.77 -16.98 1.98
C SER A 263 26.00 -16.13 0.74
N LEU A 264 25.53 -16.57 -0.43
CA LEU A 264 25.63 -15.81 -1.68
C LEU A 264 24.85 -14.48 -1.60
N LEU A 265 23.63 -14.51 -1.06
CA LEU A 265 22.81 -13.32 -0.81
C LEU A 265 23.53 -12.30 0.07
N GLY A 266 24.20 -12.76 1.14
CA GLY A 266 24.94 -11.89 2.05
C GLY A 266 26.17 -11.22 1.40
N VAL A 267 26.76 -11.83 0.37
CA VAL A 267 27.95 -11.31 -0.32
C VAL A 267 27.61 -10.44 -1.52
N LEU A 268 26.64 -10.87 -2.33
CA LEU A 268 26.32 -10.21 -3.61
C LEU A 268 25.07 -9.32 -3.56
N GLY A 269 24.21 -9.49 -2.56
CA GLY A 269 22.86 -8.94 -2.58
C GLY A 269 21.90 -9.78 -3.43
N ILE A 270 20.63 -9.38 -3.45
CA ILE A 270 19.53 -10.19 -3.98
C ILE A 270 19.64 -10.40 -5.49
N GLU A 271 19.67 -9.32 -6.29
CA GLU A 271 19.65 -9.42 -7.75
C GLU A 271 20.86 -10.18 -8.29
N ALA A 272 22.07 -9.86 -7.82
CA ALA A 272 23.28 -10.50 -8.31
C ALA A 272 23.37 -11.99 -7.90
N ALA A 273 22.88 -12.36 -6.70
CA ALA A 273 22.78 -13.76 -6.30
C ALA A 273 21.79 -14.55 -7.17
N LEU A 274 20.62 -13.97 -7.46
CA LEU A 274 19.62 -14.56 -8.36
C LEU A 274 20.15 -14.69 -9.79
N ASP A 275 20.76 -13.64 -10.35
CA ASP A 275 21.35 -13.67 -11.69
C ASP A 275 22.42 -14.76 -11.82
N SER A 276 23.29 -14.87 -10.81
CA SER A 276 24.32 -15.91 -10.76
C SER A 276 23.71 -17.31 -10.75
N LEU A 277 22.68 -17.54 -9.94
CA LEU A 277 22.01 -18.84 -9.86
C LEU A 277 21.30 -19.22 -11.17
N ILE A 278 20.62 -18.25 -11.80
CA ILE A 278 19.90 -18.48 -13.05
C ILE A 278 20.88 -18.81 -14.18
N ARG A 279 21.99 -18.07 -14.31
CA ARG A 279 23.03 -18.35 -15.32
C ARG A 279 23.59 -19.77 -15.22
N LEU A 280 23.85 -20.24 -14.00
CA LEU A 280 24.32 -21.61 -13.77
C LEU A 280 23.31 -22.65 -14.28
N PHE A 281 22.02 -22.36 -14.22
CA PHE A 281 20.94 -23.24 -14.68
C PHE A 281 20.63 -23.14 -16.18
N SER A 282 20.76 -21.93 -16.76
CA SER A 282 20.67 -21.70 -18.21
C SER A 282 21.88 -22.27 -18.95
N GLY A 283 23.02 -22.40 -18.26
CA GLY A 283 24.27 -22.91 -18.79
C GLY A 283 24.98 -21.94 -19.73
N ASP A 284 24.67 -20.66 -19.60
CA ASP A 284 25.42 -19.53 -20.16
C ASP A 284 26.63 -19.25 -19.27
N ASN A 285 27.58 -20.18 -19.24
CA ASN A 285 28.93 -19.87 -18.80
C ASN A 285 29.62 -19.17 -19.98
N ASN A 286 29.60 -17.84 -19.99
CA ASN A 286 30.61 -17.08 -20.74
C ASN A 286 31.96 -17.18 -20.02
#